data_AF-A0A7S1ZG39-F1
#
_entry.id   AF-A0A7S1ZG39-F1
#
_cell.length_a   1.000
_cell.length_b   1.000
_cell.length_c   1.000
_cell.angle_alpha   90.00
_cell.angle_beta   90.00
_cell.angle_gamma   90.00
#
_symmetry.space_group_name_H-M   'P 1'
#
loop_
_entity.id
_entity.type
_entity.pdbx_description
1 polymer ?
#
loop_
_entity_poly.entity_id
_entity_poly.type
_entity_poly.pdbx_seq_one_letter_code
_entity_poly.pdbx_strand_id
1 'polypeptide(L)'
;ALWHNLGTADFAVVCMMPWLVMSYWLFMVTYLQHHSDEGRLYTDETFTFERGAFETVDRDYGKWTNRMSHHMMDGHVVHHLFFTKVPHYRLEKATEALRRGMEERGQGHLYKRIDTPDYTQEIMRQFDENWFFISEEQVVREE
;
A
#
# COMPACT_ATOMS: atom_id res chain seq x y z
N ALA A 1 -0.08 34.06 10.83
CA ALA A 1 -0.34 32.69 10.32
C ALA A 1 -0.72 32.77 8.85
N LEU A 2 -0.38 31.78 8.01
CA LEU A 2 -0.62 31.79 6.56
C LEU A 2 -2.08 32.15 6.21
N TRP A 3 -3.03 31.60 6.96
CA TRP A 3 -4.46 31.87 6.80
C TRP A 3 -4.82 33.35 6.97
N HIS A 4 -4.24 34.05 7.95
CA HIS A 4 -4.49 35.49 8.15
C HIS A 4 -3.95 36.36 7.01
N ASN A 5 -2.90 35.91 6.31
CA ASN A 5 -2.28 36.67 5.22
C ASN A 5 -2.98 36.41 3.86
N LEU A 6 -3.51 35.21 3.66
CA LEU A 6 -4.16 34.79 2.40
C LEU A 6 -5.69 35.04 2.43
N GLY A 7 -6.30 35.07 3.62
CA GLY A 7 -7.75 34.98 3.74
C GLY A 7 -8.26 33.56 3.48
N THR A 8 -9.53 33.32 3.79
CA THR A 8 -10.10 31.96 3.82
C THR A 8 -10.17 31.30 2.45
N ALA A 9 -10.56 32.04 1.40
CA ALA A 9 -10.71 31.48 0.05
C ALA A 9 -9.36 31.00 -0.52
N ASP A 10 -8.35 31.87 -0.50
CA ASP A 10 -7.03 31.52 -1.03
C ASP A 10 -6.34 30.45 -0.18
N PHE A 11 -6.47 30.50 1.15
CA PHE A 11 -5.96 29.45 2.02
C PHE A 11 -6.62 28.09 1.73
N ALA A 12 -7.93 28.05 1.49
CA ALA A 12 -8.63 26.82 1.17
C ALA A 12 -8.13 26.18 -0.14
N VAL A 13 -7.96 26.98 -1.20
CA VAL A 13 -7.56 26.48 -2.52
C VAL A 13 -6.06 26.17 -2.58
N VAL A 14 -5.21 27.04 -2.04
CA VAL A 14 -3.75 26.92 -2.17
C VAL A 14 -3.15 25.98 -1.13
N CYS A 15 -3.73 25.90 0.07
CA CYS A 15 -3.17 25.10 1.16
C CYS A 15 -4.04 23.89 1.48
N MET A 16 -5.32 24.09 1.82
CA MET A 16 -6.17 23.01 2.34
C MET A 16 -6.43 21.92 1.29
N MET A 17 -6.81 22.29 0.07
CA MET A 17 -7.14 21.31 -0.97
C MET A 17 -5.94 20.44 -1.38
N PRO A 18 -4.73 20.99 -1.68
CA PRO A 18 -3.56 20.17 -1.97
C PRO A 18 -3.16 19.27 -0.79
N TRP A 19 -3.29 19.78 0.44
CA TRP A 19 -3.01 18.99 1.64
C TRP A 19 -3.97 17.82 1.76
N LEU A 20 -5.28 18.03 1.61
CA LEU A 20 -6.28 16.96 1.65
C LEU A 20 -6.06 15.90 0.56
N VAL A 21 -5.72 16.32 -0.67
CA VAL A 21 -5.42 15.39 -1.76
C VAL A 21 -4.18 14.56 -1.42
N MET A 22 -3.09 15.20 -1.00
CA MET A 22 -1.86 14.51 -0.58
C MET A 22 -2.11 13.54 0.59
N SER A 23 -2.85 14.00 1.61
CA SER A 23 -3.21 13.20 2.78
C SER A 23 -4.06 12.00 2.40
N TYR A 24 -5.00 12.15 1.46
CA TYR A 24 -5.80 11.04 0.97
C TYR A 24 -4.95 10.00 0.24
N TRP A 25 -4.06 10.43 -0.67
CA TRP A 25 -3.14 9.51 -1.37
C TRP A 25 -2.22 8.77 -0.42
N LEU A 26 -1.65 9.49 0.57
CA LEU A 26 -0.77 8.90 1.58
C LEU A 26 -1.54 7.93 2.46
N PHE A 27 -2.73 8.31 2.94
CA PHE A 27 -3.61 7.44 3.71
C PHE A 27 -3.91 6.16 2.93
N MET A 28 -4.34 6.29 1.66
CA MET A 28 -4.69 5.15 0.82
C MET A 28 -3.54 4.17 0.67
N VAL A 29 -2.32 4.65 0.36
CA VAL A 29 -1.15 3.76 0.21
C VAL A 29 -0.74 3.12 1.53
N THR A 30 -0.75 3.86 2.64
CA THR A 30 -0.33 3.30 3.94
C THR A 30 -1.38 2.37 4.53
N TYR A 31 -2.65 2.58 4.21
CA TYR A 31 -3.73 1.79 4.76
C TYR A 31 -3.98 0.55 3.93
N LEU A 32 -4.44 0.71 2.68
CA LEU A 32 -4.85 -0.44 1.88
C LEU A 32 -3.70 -1.40 1.64
N GLN A 33 -2.53 -0.95 1.19
CA GLN A 33 -1.41 -1.86 0.91
C GLN A 33 -0.89 -2.62 2.15
N HIS A 34 -1.30 -2.24 3.37
CA HIS A 34 -0.94 -2.90 4.62
C HIS A 34 -2.10 -3.60 5.32
N HIS A 35 -3.30 -3.61 4.71
CA HIS A 35 -4.47 -4.32 5.23
C HIS A 35 -5.02 -5.26 4.16
N SER A 36 -5.28 -6.50 4.55
CA SER A 36 -6.01 -7.47 3.74
C SER A 36 -6.55 -8.56 4.66
N ASP A 37 -7.55 -9.29 4.17
CA ASP A 37 -8.21 -10.35 4.95
C ASP A 37 -7.23 -11.49 5.28
N GLU A 38 -6.22 -11.71 4.41
CA GLU A 38 -5.13 -12.67 4.63
C GLU A 38 -3.91 -12.05 5.32
N GLY A 39 -4.08 -10.88 5.93
CA GLY A 39 -3.06 -10.16 6.68
C GLY A 39 -2.49 -11.00 7.82
N ARG A 40 -1.17 -11.05 7.95
CA ARG A 40 -0.45 -11.69 9.06
C ARG A 40 0.33 -10.66 9.85
N LEU A 41 0.28 -10.77 11.18
CA LEU A 41 0.98 -9.90 12.11
C LEU A 41 2.07 -10.71 12.78
N TYR A 42 3.33 -10.37 12.52
CA TYR A 42 4.47 -11.10 13.05
C TYR A 42 4.91 -10.52 14.40
N THR A 43 5.18 -11.41 15.35
CA THR A 43 5.80 -11.08 16.64
C THR A 43 7.28 -10.77 16.48
N ASP A 44 7.91 -10.21 17.52
CA ASP A 44 9.36 -9.96 17.55
C ASP A 44 10.20 -11.22 17.25
N GLU A 45 9.67 -12.40 17.56
CA GLU A 45 10.34 -13.70 17.35
C GLU A 45 10.15 -14.23 15.92
N THR A 46 9.02 -13.93 15.28
CA THR A 46 8.68 -14.46 13.94
C THR A 46 8.93 -13.46 12.82
N PHE A 47 9.11 -12.18 13.14
CA PHE A 47 9.33 -11.12 12.16
C PHE A 47 10.69 -11.23 11.47
N THR A 48 10.67 -11.13 10.14
CA THR A 48 11.85 -10.74 9.35
C THR A 48 11.46 -9.61 8.42
N PHE A 49 12.44 -8.85 7.94
CA PHE A 49 12.20 -7.77 6.98
C PHE A 49 11.48 -8.28 5.73
N GLU A 50 11.88 -9.42 5.20
CA GLU A 50 11.29 -10.04 4.01
C GLU A 50 9.85 -10.45 4.29
N ARG A 51 9.57 -11.12 5.42
CA ARG A 51 8.21 -11.50 5.81
C ARG A 51 7.31 -10.27 5.91
N GLY A 52 7.79 -9.20 6.56
CA GLY A 52 7.06 -7.93 6.66
C GLY A 52 6.82 -7.27 5.31
N ALA A 53 7.80 -7.30 4.39
CA ALA A 53 7.66 -6.73 3.06
C ALA A 53 6.66 -7.52 2.18
N PHE A 54 6.71 -8.85 2.22
CA PHE A 54 5.76 -9.74 1.50
C PHE A 54 4.36 -9.76 2.11
N GLU A 55 4.22 -9.24 3.32
CA GLU A 55 2.92 -9.07 3.96
C GLU A 55 2.14 -7.87 3.42
N THR A 56 2.82 -6.97 2.71
CA THR A 56 2.14 -5.93 1.96
C THR A 56 1.43 -6.49 0.72
N VAL A 57 0.37 -5.82 0.29
CA VAL A 57 -0.47 -6.24 -0.83
C VAL A 57 -0.41 -5.23 -1.95
N ASP A 58 -0.03 -5.69 -3.14
CA ASP A 58 -0.11 -4.88 -4.35
C ASP A 58 -1.57 -4.83 -4.81
N ARG A 59 -2.14 -3.62 -4.92
CA ARG A 59 -3.53 -3.44 -5.38
C ARG A 59 -3.58 -2.79 -6.73
N ASP A 60 -4.35 -3.38 -7.63
CA ASP A 60 -4.63 -2.80 -8.94
C ASP A 60 -5.86 -1.91 -8.85
N TYR A 61 -5.68 -0.59 -8.96
CA TYR A 61 -6.76 0.40 -8.91
C TYR A 61 -7.20 0.82 -10.32
N GLY A 62 -6.78 0.08 -11.34
CA GLY A 62 -6.96 0.40 -12.74
C GLY A 62 -5.85 1.29 -13.32
N LYS A 63 -5.70 1.19 -14.64
CA LYS A 63 -4.58 1.76 -15.41
C LYS A 63 -4.23 3.22 -15.09
N TRP A 64 -5.24 4.08 -14.94
CA TRP A 64 -5.01 5.51 -14.72
C TRP A 64 -4.56 5.82 -13.30
N THR A 65 -5.22 5.20 -12.32
CA THR A 65 -4.88 5.36 -10.90
C THR A 65 -3.46 4.87 -10.65
N ASN A 66 -3.12 3.66 -11.09
CA ASN A 66 -1.78 3.08 -10.95
C ASN A 66 -0.71 3.98 -11.57
N ARG A 67 -0.98 4.55 -12.76
CA ARG A 67 -0.04 5.46 -13.42
C ARG A 67 0.12 6.79 -12.70
N MET A 68 -0.97 7.37 -12.18
CA MET A 68 -0.92 8.61 -11.40
C MET A 68 -0.18 8.42 -10.07
N SER A 69 -0.27 7.25 -9.45
CA SER A 69 0.50 6.87 -8.27
C SER A 69 1.91 6.39 -8.57
N HIS A 70 2.42 6.56 -9.80
CA HIS A 70 3.76 6.11 -10.22
C HIS A 70 4.03 4.61 -9.97
N HIS A 71 2.99 3.80 -10.08
CA HIS A 71 2.99 2.37 -9.76
C HIS A 71 3.37 2.03 -8.30
N MET A 72 3.34 3.00 -7.39
CA MET A 72 3.72 2.79 -5.98
C MET A 72 2.77 1.84 -5.26
N MET A 73 1.51 1.77 -5.68
CA MET A 73 0.45 1.02 -5.03
C MET A 73 0.29 -0.41 -5.56
N ASP A 74 0.50 -0.61 -6.86
CA ASP A 74 0.46 -1.88 -7.59
C ASP A 74 1.86 -2.52 -7.73
N GLY A 75 2.88 -1.93 -7.11
CA GLY A 75 4.24 -2.44 -6.99
C GLY A 75 4.86 -2.14 -5.62
N HIS A 76 4.03 -2.07 -4.58
CA HIS A 76 4.38 -1.71 -3.22
C HIS A 76 5.29 -2.74 -2.54
N VAL A 77 5.11 -4.03 -2.83
CA VAL A 77 6.00 -5.10 -2.33
C VAL A 77 7.44 -4.86 -2.81
N VAL A 78 7.62 -4.54 -4.10
CA VAL A 78 8.93 -4.20 -4.66
C VAL A 78 9.45 -2.89 -4.09
N HIS A 79 8.56 -1.92 -3.85
CA HIS A 79 8.94 -0.69 -3.17
C HIS A 79 9.56 -1.00 -1.80
N HIS A 80 8.92 -1.83 -0.97
CA HIS A 80 9.50 -2.25 0.31
C HIS A 80 10.82 -3.00 0.16
N LEU A 81 10.86 -4.03 -0.68
CA LEU A 81 12.06 -4.88 -0.83
C LEU A 81 13.26 -4.12 -1.40
N PHE A 82 13.02 -3.14 -2.29
CA PHE A 82 14.08 -2.55 -3.11
C PHE A 82 14.02 -1.02 -3.21
N PHE A 83 13.46 -0.28 -2.24
CA PHE A 83 13.31 1.18 -2.28
C PHE A 83 14.61 1.96 -2.57
N THR A 84 15.77 1.41 -2.21
CA THR A 84 17.08 2.04 -2.47
C THR A 84 17.69 1.71 -3.84
N LYS A 85 17.12 0.75 -4.57
CA LYS A 85 17.69 0.19 -5.81
C LYS A 85 16.77 0.32 -7.02
N VAL A 86 15.46 0.22 -6.81
CA VAL A 86 14.44 0.32 -7.86
C VAL A 86 13.76 1.67 -7.76
N PRO A 87 14.01 2.59 -8.71
CA PRO A 87 13.29 3.86 -8.75
C PRO A 87 11.83 3.66 -9.22
N HIS A 88 10.94 4.55 -8.81
CA HIS A 88 9.50 4.49 -9.14
C HIS A 88 9.21 4.31 -10.64
N TYR A 89 9.96 4.94 -11.54
CA TYR A 89 9.79 4.79 -13.00
C TYR A 89 10.22 3.43 -13.57
N ARG A 90 10.73 2.51 -12.73
CA ARG A 90 11.01 1.11 -13.05
C ARG A 90 10.19 0.13 -12.21
N LEU A 91 9.31 0.62 -11.33
CA LEU A 91 8.64 -0.18 -10.33
C LEU A 91 7.69 -1.22 -10.94
N GLU A 92 6.92 -0.84 -11.95
CA GLU A 92 6.05 -1.74 -12.72
C GLU A 92 6.85 -2.93 -13.29
N LYS A 93 7.92 -2.65 -14.04
CA LYS A 93 8.78 -3.69 -14.65
C LYS A 93 9.47 -4.58 -13.62
N ALA A 94 9.90 -4.00 -12.50
CA ALA A 94 10.53 -4.75 -11.41
C ALA A 94 9.51 -5.68 -10.73
N THR A 95 8.26 -5.22 -10.57
CA THR A 95 7.14 -6.00 -10.03
C THR A 95 6.81 -7.18 -10.94
N GLU A 96 6.68 -6.95 -12.24
CA GLU A 96 6.49 -8.03 -13.22
C GLU A 96 7.63 -9.06 -13.18
N ALA A 97 8.88 -8.59 -13.08
CA ALA A 97 10.05 -9.46 -13.02
C ALA A 97 10.09 -10.29 -11.71
N LEU A 98 9.78 -9.68 -10.56
CA LEU A 98 9.70 -10.37 -9.27
C LEU A 98 8.62 -11.46 -9.33
N ARG A 99 7.41 -11.10 -9.74
CA ARG A 99 6.27 -12.04 -9.84
C ARG A 99 6.61 -13.23 -10.73
N ARG A 100 7.14 -12.98 -11.94
CA ARG A 100 7.54 -14.05 -12.86
C ARG A 100 8.60 -14.96 -12.22
N GLY A 101 9.62 -14.39 -11.59
CA GLY A 101 10.68 -15.17 -10.92
C GLY A 101 10.17 -16.00 -9.75
N MET A 102 9.14 -15.53 -9.03
CA MET A 102 8.49 -16.29 -7.97
C MET A 102 7.66 -17.45 -8.53
N GLU A 103 6.90 -17.23 -9.59
CA GLU A 103 6.13 -18.29 -10.26
C GLU A 103 7.04 -19.40 -10.81
N GLU A 104 8.14 -19.04 -11.47
CA GLU A 104 9.14 -19.99 -11.98
C GLU A 104 9.76 -20.86 -10.86
N ARG A 105 9.77 -20.38 -9.61
CA ARG A 105 10.29 -21.07 -8.43
C ARG A 105 9.20 -21.78 -7.62
N GLY A 106 7.94 -21.73 -8.04
CA GLY A 106 6.81 -22.28 -7.28
C GLY A 106 6.47 -21.48 -6.01
N GLN A 107 6.92 -20.23 -5.92
CA GLN A 107 6.77 -19.35 -4.76
C GLN A 107 5.70 -18.26 -4.97
N GLY A 108 4.91 -18.33 -6.04
CA GLY A 108 3.85 -17.35 -6.36
C GLY A 108 2.85 -17.13 -5.21
N HIS A 109 2.58 -18.17 -4.42
CA HIS A 109 1.69 -18.14 -3.25
C HIS A 109 2.13 -17.16 -2.13
N LEU A 110 3.38 -16.70 -2.12
CA LEU A 110 3.88 -15.72 -1.14
C LEU A 110 3.57 -14.27 -1.55
N TYR A 111 3.18 -14.03 -2.80
CA TYR A 111 2.97 -12.68 -3.32
C TYR A 111 1.47 -12.37 -3.40
N LYS A 112 1.04 -11.32 -2.68
CA LYS A 112 -0.35 -10.90 -2.60
C LYS A 112 -0.64 -9.80 -3.61
N ARG A 113 -1.60 -10.04 -4.51
CA ARG A 113 -2.13 -9.02 -5.40
C ARG A 113 -3.64 -9.10 -5.51
N ILE A 114 -4.30 -7.96 -5.34
CA ILE A 114 -5.76 -7.86 -5.33
C ILE A 114 -6.20 -6.82 -6.36
N ASP A 115 -7.18 -7.16 -7.19
CA ASP A 115 -7.83 -6.18 -8.07
C ASP A 115 -8.84 -5.36 -7.23
N THR A 116 -8.69 -4.04 -7.23
CA THR A 116 -9.44 -3.14 -6.34
C THR A 116 -9.96 -1.91 -7.11
N PRO A 117 -10.76 -2.07 -8.17
CA PRO A 117 -11.30 -0.92 -8.91
C PRO A 117 -12.17 -0.01 -8.02
N ASP A 118 -12.86 -0.60 -7.04
CA ASP A 118 -13.74 0.06 -6.07
C ASP A 118 -13.01 0.42 -4.76
N TYR A 119 -11.81 1.04 -4.86
CA TYR A 119 -10.94 1.30 -3.71
C TYR A 119 -11.55 2.18 -2.62
N THR A 120 -12.54 3.01 -2.95
CA THR A 120 -13.25 3.81 -1.93
C THR A 120 -14.12 2.92 -1.04
N GLN A 121 -14.81 1.95 -1.63
CA GLN A 121 -15.61 0.96 -0.92
C GLN A 121 -14.72 0.00 -0.16
N GLU A 122 -13.59 -0.41 -0.76
CA GLU A 122 -12.62 -1.26 -0.09
C GLU A 122 -12.03 -0.60 1.16
N ILE A 123 -11.74 0.71 1.14
CA ILE A 123 -11.35 1.45 2.36
C ILE A 123 -12.41 1.26 3.45
N MET A 124 -13.68 1.48 3.13
CA MET A 124 -14.76 1.37 4.11
C MET A 124 -14.95 -0.05 4.61
N ARG A 125 -14.85 -1.05 3.73
CA ARG A 125 -14.92 -2.47 4.10
C ARG A 125 -13.76 -2.86 5.02
N GLN A 126 -12.53 -2.52 4.64
CA GLN A 126 -11.35 -2.79 5.45
C GLN A 126 -11.43 -2.07 6.79
N PHE A 127 -12.00 -0.86 6.87
CA PHE A 127 -12.27 -0.23 8.15
C PHE A 127 -13.17 -1.10 9.02
N ASP A 128 -14.31 -1.54 8.50
CA ASP A 128 -15.30 -2.31 9.27
C ASP A 128 -14.78 -3.70 9.67
N GLU A 129 -14.14 -4.41 8.74
CA GLU A 129 -13.78 -5.82 8.89
C GLU A 129 -12.35 -6.03 9.43
N ASN A 130 -11.41 -5.16 9.05
CA ASN A 130 -10.00 -5.21 9.45
C ASN A 130 -9.59 -3.87 10.08
N TRP A 131 -10.39 -3.44 11.06
CA TRP A 131 -10.14 -2.23 11.83
C TRP A 131 -8.70 -2.22 12.39
N PHE A 132 -8.13 -1.04 12.65
CA PHE A 132 -6.76 -0.80 13.15
C PHE A 132 -6.28 -1.61 14.39
N PHE A 133 -7.13 -2.45 14.98
CA PHE A 133 -6.76 -3.30 16.10
C PHE A 133 -6.20 -4.64 15.62
N ILE A 134 -5.25 -5.17 16.39
CA ILE A 134 -4.65 -6.48 16.15
C ILE A 134 -5.75 -7.54 16.31
N SER A 135 -6.09 -8.24 15.22
CA SER A 135 -6.84 -9.49 15.33
C SER A 135 -5.88 -10.60 15.76
N GLU A 136 -6.13 -11.24 16.89
CA GLU A 136 -5.30 -12.35 17.38
C GLU A 136 -5.25 -13.51 16.37
N GLU A 137 -6.26 -13.67 15.53
CA GLU A 137 -6.28 -14.68 14.46
C GLU A 137 -5.22 -14.43 13.38
N GLN A 138 -4.79 -13.17 13.22
CA GLN A 138 -3.75 -12.79 12.27
C GLN A 138 -2.34 -12.90 12.87
N VAL A 139 -2.20 -13.06 14.19
CA VAL A 139 -0.90 -13.05 14.86
C VAL A 139 -0.19 -14.39 14.66
N VAL A 140 0.98 -14.34 14.03
CA VAL A 140 1.85 -15.50 13.84
C VAL A 140 2.83 -15.57 15.00
N ARG A 141 2.68 -16.57 15.87
CA ARG A 141 3.51 -16.77 17.07
C ARG A 141 4.56 -17.87 16.90
N GLU A 142 4.31 -18.82 16.00
CA GLU A 142 5.17 -19.98 15.74
C GLU A 142 5.27 -20.22 14.22
N GLU A 143 6.29 -20.94 13.76
CA GLU A 143 6.57 -21.21 12.33
C GLU A 143 5.62 -22.21 11.67
#